data_AF-A0A7L8V6L3-F1
#
_entry.id   AF-A0A7L8V6L3-F1
#
_cell.length_a   1.000
_cell.length_b   1.000
_cell.length_c   1.000
_cell.angle_alpha   90.00
_cell.angle_beta   90.00
_cell.angle_gamma   90.00
#
_symmetry.space_group_name_H-M   'P 1'
#
loop_
_entity.id
_entity.type
_entity.pdbx_description
1 polymer ?
#
loop_
_entity_poly.entity_id
_entity_poly.type
_entity_poly.pdbx_seq_one_letter_code
_entity_poly.pdbx_strand_id
1 'polypeptide(L)'
;MKECREFIWTQAYEIGHQKIDNEHKKLFELANDILHLDGNQDKIKLAIKELIKYTKFHFFNEENYMKSVEYDKIHEHQQMHKNIVDLLNELIDDLDYLPQQEISRQLNIFVNQYIVQHILIEDKKVHHFRRNRDELKDMFEWKDVYKINHNLIDTEHIHLFEIAFKALENCDSQDIKSHVRNIIIELYDYMKIHFEHEENFMKEIGYIDFDEHKMIHENIIIQINDFIKQISTLSLEEFERKLIEYIDIWLVNHIVYEDRKIACFMKKNQK
;
A
#
# COMPACT_ATOMS: atom_id res chain seq x y z
N MET A 1 -17.69 0.98 9.00
CA MET A 1 -17.49 0.98 7.53
C MET A 1 -18.68 0.30 6.84
N LYS A 2 -19.35 0.93 5.85
CA LYS A 2 -20.27 0.19 4.96
C LYS A 2 -19.46 -0.75 4.07
N GLU A 3 -19.83 -2.04 4.10
CA GLU A 3 -19.24 -3.16 3.34
C GLU A 3 -18.98 -2.80 1.88
N CYS A 4 -17.79 -3.12 1.37
CA CYS A 4 -17.52 -3.03 -0.06
C CYS A 4 -18.34 -4.13 -0.75
N ARG A 5 -19.12 -3.74 -1.76
CA ARG A 5 -19.97 -4.68 -2.52
C ARG A 5 -19.15 -5.51 -3.50
N GLU A 6 -17.92 -5.08 -3.78
CA GLU A 6 -16.98 -5.69 -4.71
C GLU A 6 -15.58 -5.13 -4.43
N PHE A 7 -14.56 -5.98 -4.52
CA PHE A 7 -13.15 -5.63 -4.49
C PHE A 7 -12.66 -5.36 -5.91
N ILE A 8 -12.15 -4.16 -6.15
CA ILE A 8 -11.72 -3.75 -7.50
C ILE A 8 -10.20 -3.73 -7.54
N TRP A 9 -9.61 -4.62 -8.34
CA TRP A 9 -8.21 -4.51 -8.69
C TRP A 9 -7.96 -3.24 -9.52
N THR A 10 -6.89 -2.53 -9.21
CA THR A 10 -6.43 -1.36 -9.97
C THR A 10 -4.94 -1.48 -10.27
N GLN A 11 -4.49 -0.87 -11.37
CA GLN A 11 -3.08 -0.75 -11.70
C GLN A 11 -2.27 -0.07 -10.58
N ALA A 12 -2.91 0.70 -9.71
CA ALA A 12 -2.26 1.30 -8.55
C ALA A 12 -1.75 0.29 -7.52
N TYR A 13 -2.20 -0.97 -7.57
CA TYR A 13 -1.73 -2.06 -6.71
C TYR A 13 -0.64 -2.91 -7.36
N GLU A 14 -0.28 -2.64 -8.63
CA GLU A 14 0.77 -3.41 -9.30
C GLU A 14 2.13 -3.07 -8.70
N ILE A 15 2.86 -4.10 -8.30
CA ILE A 15 4.24 -3.93 -7.83
C ILE A 15 5.19 -3.84 -9.02
N GLY A 16 4.82 -4.38 -10.19
CA GLY A 16 5.67 -4.40 -11.39
C GLY A 16 6.30 -5.76 -11.67
N HIS A 17 5.88 -6.81 -10.97
CA HIS A 17 6.25 -8.20 -11.23
C HIS A 17 5.05 -8.97 -11.78
N GLN A 18 4.91 -8.97 -13.11
CA GLN A 18 3.70 -9.43 -13.82
C GLN A 18 3.11 -10.77 -13.33
N LYS A 19 3.95 -11.78 -13.05
CA LYS A 19 3.46 -13.07 -12.56
C LYS A 19 2.79 -12.95 -11.18
N ILE A 20 3.40 -12.19 -10.29
CA ILE A 20 2.92 -11.98 -8.91
C ILE A 20 1.70 -11.04 -8.93
N ASP A 21 1.74 -9.98 -9.74
CA ASP A 21 0.57 -9.10 -9.96
C ASP A 21 -0.65 -9.86 -10.51
N ASN A 22 -0.46 -10.86 -11.36
CA ASN A 22 -1.55 -11.73 -11.82
C ASN A 22 -2.10 -12.63 -10.72
N GLU A 23 -1.25 -13.09 -9.80
CA GLU A 23 -1.68 -13.84 -8.61
C GLU A 23 -2.47 -12.94 -7.66
N HIS A 24 -2.04 -11.69 -7.46
CA HIS A 24 -2.80 -10.69 -6.69
C HIS A 24 -4.19 -10.45 -7.29
N LYS A 25 -4.27 -10.21 -8.60
CA LYS A 25 -5.56 -10.07 -9.32
C LYS A 25 -6.49 -11.25 -9.02
N LYS A 26 -5.95 -12.48 -9.01
CA LYS A 26 -6.75 -13.67 -8.75
C LYS A 26 -7.26 -13.76 -7.31
N LEU A 27 -6.51 -13.27 -6.31
CA LEU A 27 -7.01 -13.18 -4.93
C LEU A 27 -8.25 -12.29 -4.82
N PHE A 28 -8.29 -11.18 -5.57
CA PHE A 28 -9.45 -10.28 -5.60
C PHE A 28 -10.65 -10.94 -6.26
N GLU A 29 -10.44 -11.64 -7.37
CA GLU A 29 -11.51 -12.41 -8.02
C GLU A 29 -12.12 -13.45 -7.07
N LEU A 30 -11.29 -14.24 -6.39
CA LEU A 30 -11.76 -15.25 -5.44
C LEU A 30 -12.51 -14.62 -4.25
N ALA A 31 -12.07 -13.46 -3.77
CA ALA A 31 -12.78 -12.72 -2.73
C ALA A 31 -14.14 -12.19 -3.23
N ASN A 32 -14.23 -11.71 -4.47
CA ASN A 32 -15.49 -11.30 -5.08
C ASN A 32 -16.46 -12.47 -5.26
N ASP A 33 -15.96 -13.64 -5.70
CA ASP A 33 -16.76 -14.85 -5.82
C ASP A 33 -17.46 -15.17 -4.48
N ILE A 34 -16.77 -15.00 -3.35
CA ILE A 34 -17.35 -15.20 -2.01
C ILE A 34 -18.45 -14.16 -1.71
N LEU A 35 -18.21 -12.87 -2.01
CA LEU A 35 -19.19 -11.79 -1.76
C LEU A 35 -20.50 -12.00 -2.55
N HIS A 36 -20.43 -12.63 -3.71
CA HIS A 36 -21.58 -12.86 -4.58
C HIS A 36 -22.35 -14.16 -4.28
N LEU A 37 -21.94 -14.95 -3.29
CA LEU A 37 -22.67 -16.15 -2.88
C LEU A 37 -23.87 -15.81 -1.97
N ASP A 38 -25.06 -16.20 -2.39
CA ASP A 38 -26.31 -15.99 -1.64
C ASP A 38 -26.47 -16.99 -0.49
N GLY A 39 -26.08 -16.61 0.73
CA GLY A 39 -26.49 -17.21 2.02
C GLY A 39 -26.22 -18.70 2.25
N ASN A 40 -25.71 -19.42 1.26
CA ASN A 40 -25.41 -20.85 1.35
C ASN A 40 -24.03 -21.02 1.99
N GLN A 41 -24.03 -21.26 3.31
CA GLN A 41 -22.82 -21.41 4.10
C GLN A 41 -21.88 -22.50 3.57
N ASP A 42 -22.38 -23.63 3.06
CA ASP A 42 -21.52 -24.69 2.50
C ASP A 42 -20.76 -24.21 1.26
N LYS A 43 -21.43 -23.46 0.37
CA LYS A 43 -20.78 -22.86 -0.80
C LYS A 43 -19.75 -21.81 -0.40
N ILE A 44 -20.10 -20.95 0.56
CA ILE A 44 -19.18 -19.92 1.10
C ILE A 44 -17.96 -20.61 1.70
N LYS A 45 -18.15 -21.66 2.50
CA LYS A 45 -17.07 -22.46 3.10
C LYS A 45 -16.15 -23.04 2.05
N LEU A 46 -16.70 -23.60 0.97
CA LEU A 46 -15.90 -24.13 -0.13
C LEU A 46 -15.10 -23.01 -0.83
N ALA A 47 -15.72 -21.86 -1.08
CA ALA A 47 -15.06 -20.73 -1.72
C ALA A 47 -13.94 -20.13 -0.85
N ILE A 48 -14.14 -20.01 0.48
CA ILE A 48 -13.08 -19.57 1.41
C ILE A 48 -11.94 -20.60 1.45
N LYS A 49 -12.23 -21.91 1.39
CA LYS A 49 -11.16 -22.93 1.30
C LYS A 49 -10.33 -22.79 0.03
N GLU A 50 -10.96 -22.48 -1.11
CA GLU A 50 -10.25 -22.20 -2.35
C GLU A 50 -9.42 -20.91 -2.24
N LEU A 51 -9.95 -19.85 -1.61
CA LEU A 51 -9.19 -18.64 -1.31
C LEU A 51 -7.94 -18.95 -0.46
N ILE A 52 -8.07 -19.69 0.65
CA ILE A 52 -6.93 -20.09 1.50
C ILE A 52 -5.88 -20.85 0.71
N LYS A 53 -6.32 -21.83 -0.08
CA LYS A 53 -5.43 -22.65 -0.90
C LYS A 53 -4.67 -21.78 -1.90
N TYR A 54 -5.35 -20.83 -2.54
CA TYR A 54 -4.73 -19.92 -3.50
C TYR A 54 -3.80 -18.92 -2.83
N THR A 55 -4.16 -18.35 -1.67
CA THR A 55 -3.28 -17.49 -0.85
C THR A 55 -1.99 -18.21 -0.49
N LYS A 56 -2.06 -19.47 -0.02
CA LYS A 56 -0.87 -20.29 0.25
C LYS A 56 -0.02 -20.55 -0.99
N PHE A 57 -0.66 -20.78 -2.14
CA PHE A 57 0.04 -20.98 -3.41
C PHE A 57 0.77 -19.72 -3.88
N HIS A 58 0.11 -18.56 -3.77
CA HIS A 58 0.69 -17.26 -4.08
C HIS A 58 1.90 -16.95 -3.19
N PHE A 59 1.74 -17.04 -1.86
CA PHE A 59 2.85 -16.85 -0.91
C PHE A 59 4.01 -17.82 -1.14
N PHE A 60 3.73 -19.07 -1.52
CA PHE A 60 4.79 -19.99 -1.91
C PHE A 60 5.59 -19.50 -3.14
N ASN A 61 4.91 -18.96 -4.15
CA ASN A 61 5.56 -18.42 -5.34
C ASN A 61 6.36 -17.16 -5.03
N GLU A 62 5.82 -16.26 -4.21
CA GLU A 62 6.51 -15.08 -3.72
C GLU A 62 7.74 -15.44 -2.90
N GLU A 63 7.64 -16.37 -1.94
CA GLU A 63 8.78 -16.82 -1.15
C GLU A 63 9.89 -17.44 -2.00
N ASN A 64 9.55 -18.08 -3.11
CA ASN A 64 10.55 -18.55 -4.07
C ASN A 64 11.19 -17.40 -4.85
N TYR A 65 10.41 -16.36 -5.20
CA TYR A 65 10.95 -15.13 -5.77
C TYR A 65 11.89 -14.40 -4.79
N MET A 66 11.48 -14.26 -3.52
CA MET A 66 12.30 -13.70 -2.44
C MET A 66 13.65 -14.43 -2.30
N LYS A 67 13.64 -15.77 -2.33
CA LYS A 67 14.89 -16.57 -2.34
C LYS A 67 15.74 -16.27 -3.57
N SER A 68 15.13 -16.10 -4.74
CA SER A 68 15.86 -15.83 -5.98
C SER A 68 16.56 -14.47 -6.00
N VAL A 69 16.03 -13.48 -5.27
CA VAL A 69 16.66 -12.16 -5.09
C VAL A 69 17.47 -12.06 -3.79
N GLU A 70 17.57 -13.15 -3.03
CA GLU A 70 18.23 -13.26 -1.73
C GLU A 70 17.74 -12.21 -0.72
N TYR A 71 16.41 -12.04 -0.64
CA TYR A 71 15.77 -11.10 0.28
C TYR A 71 16.17 -11.39 1.73
N ASP A 72 16.77 -10.40 2.40
CA ASP A 72 17.40 -10.54 3.71
C ASP A 72 16.41 -10.71 4.87
N LYS A 73 15.15 -10.29 4.68
CA LYS A 73 14.07 -10.37 5.67
C LYS A 73 13.06 -11.48 5.39
N ILE A 74 13.45 -12.53 4.66
CA ILE A 74 12.54 -13.62 4.30
C ILE A 74 11.80 -14.25 5.49
N HIS A 75 12.46 -14.39 6.64
CA HIS A 75 11.84 -14.98 7.82
C HIS A 75 10.75 -14.10 8.45
N GLU A 76 10.96 -12.78 8.49
CA GLU A 76 9.97 -11.82 9.01
C GLU A 76 8.73 -11.83 8.10
N HIS A 77 8.96 -11.83 6.79
CA HIS A 77 7.91 -11.82 5.78
C HIS A 77 7.13 -13.16 5.75
N GLN A 78 7.80 -14.32 5.89
CA GLN A 78 7.13 -15.62 6.08
C GLN A 78 6.22 -15.66 7.32
N GLN A 79 6.60 -14.95 8.39
CA GLN A 79 5.75 -14.85 9.58
C GLN A 79 4.51 -13.99 9.29
N MET A 80 4.63 -12.94 8.47
CA MET A 80 3.47 -12.16 8.00
C MET A 80 2.51 -13.05 7.19
N HIS A 81 3.02 -13.83 6.24
CA HIS A 81 2.22 -14.80 5.48
C HIS A 81 1.45 -15.77 6.38
N LYS A 82 2.14 -16.33 7.37
CA LYS A 82 1.52 -17.22 8.35
C LYS A 82 0.35 -16.54 9.06
N ASN A 83 0.57 -15.32 9.56
CA ASN A 83 -0.48 -14.56 10.25
C ASN A 83 -1.69 -14.29 9.32
N ILE A 84 -1.45 -13.93 8.06
CA ILE A 84 -2.52 -13.69 7.07
C ILE A 84 -3.33 -14.98 6.80
N VAL A 85 -2.65 -16.12 6.68
CA VAL A 85 -3.29 -17.42 6.48
C VAL A 85 -4.09 -17.84 7.72
N ASP A 86 -3.57 -17.58 8.92
CA ASP A 86 -4.23 -17.94 10.17
C ASP A 86 -5.57 -17.20 10.31
N LEU A 87 -5.66 -15.92 9.92
CA LEU A 87 -6.93 -15.16 9.89
C LEU A 87 -8.02 -15.80 9.02
N LEU A 88 -7.64 -16.37 7.87
CA LEU A 88 -8.61 -17.07 7.02
C LEU A 88 -9.03 -18.43 7.61
N ASN A 89 -8.12 -19.13 8.31
CA ASN A 89 -8.48 -20.37 8.99
C ASN A 89 -9.46 -20.08 10.14
N GLU A 90 -9.21 -19.01 10.91
CA GLU A 90 -10.14 -18.55 11.96
C GLU A 90 -11.52 -18.21 11.39
N LEU A 91 -11.59 -17.48 10.26
CA LEU A 91 -12.86 -17.21 9.56
C LEU A 91 -13.59 -18.50 9.15
N ILE A 92 -12.88 -19.53 8.71
CA ILE A 92 -13.48 -20.84 8.37
C ILE A 92 -14.02 -21.55 9.61
N ASP A 93 -13.28 -21.53 10.71
CA ASP A 93 -13.62 -22.25 11.93
C ASP A 93 -14.89 -21.65 12.57
N ASP A 94 -15.04 -20.32 12.52
CA ASP A 94 -16.19 -19.61 13.05
C ASP A 94 -17.38 -19.53 12.07
N LEU A 95 -17.17 -19.86 10.78
CA LEU A 95 -18.09 -19.58 9.68
C LEU A 95 -19.54 -20.01 9.94
N ASP A 96 -19.72 -21.20 10.52
CA ASP A 96 -21.04 -21.80 10.74
C ASP A 96 -21.88 -20.98 11.76
N TYR A 97 -21.23 -20.13 12.57
CA TYR A 97 -21.85 -19.26 13.58
C TYR A 97 -21.96 -17.80 13.16
N LEU A 98 -21.39 -17.41 12.02
CA LEU A 98 -21.35 -16.02 11.57
C LEU A 98 -22.52 -15.69 10.63
N PRO A 99 -23.22 -14.56 10.84
CA PRO A 99 -24.15 -14.05 9.83
C PRO A 99 -23.39 -13.58 8.59
N GLN A 100 -24.04 -13.60 7.42
CA GLN A 100 -23.41 -13.24 6.14
C GLN A 100 -22.78 -11.83 6.12
N GLN A 101 -23.37 -10.87 6.83
CA GLN A 101 -22.80 -9.52 6.97
C GLN A 101 -21.44 -9.56 7.69
N GLU A 102 -21.32 -10.38 8.73
CA GLU A 102 -20.06 -10.51 9.47
C GLU A 102 -18.98 -11.21 8.64
N ILE A 103 -19.35 -12.23 7.86
CA ILE A 103 -18.45 -12.86 6.87
C ILE A 103 -17.96 -11.81 5.86
N SER A 104 -18.88 -11.00 5.33
CA SER A 104 -18.56 -9.93 4.36
C SER A 104 -17.64 -8.88 4.99
N ARG A 105 -17.87 -8.51 6.26
CA ARG A 105 -17.04 -7.58 7.02
C ARG A 105 -15.63 -8.11 7.22
N GLN A 106 -15.48 -9.38 7.62
CA GLN A 106 -14.18 -10.01 7.82
C GLN A 106 -13.42 -10.17 6.50
N LEU A 107 -14.11 -10.54 5.42
CA LEU A 107 -13.50 -10.58 4.09
C LEU A 107 -13.04 -9.20 3.62
N ASN A 108 -13.81 -8.14 3.92
CA ASN A 108 -13.40 -6.76 3.65
C ASN A 108 -12.13 -6.36 4.41
N ILE A 109 -12.00 -6.78 5.66
CA ILE A 109 -10.79 -6.58 6.47
C ILE A 109 -9.62 -7.35 5.87
N PHE A 110 -9.81 -8.64 5.57
CA PHE A 110 -8.80 -9.49 4.94
C PHE A 110 -8.26 -8.87 3.65
N VAL A 111 -9.13 -8.50 2.71
CA VAL A 111 -8.67 -7.97 1.42
C VAL A 111 -8.03 -6.59 1.57
N ASN A 112 -8.66 -5.64 2.26
CA ASN A 112 -8.16 -4.26 2.28
C ASN A 112 -7.01 -4.07 3.29
N GLN A 113 -7.14 -4.61 4.50
CA GLN A 113 -6.16 -4.35 5.57
C GLN A 113 -4.99 -5.32 5.56
N TYR A 114 -5.19 -6.55 5.07
CA TYR A 114 -4.11 -7.54 5.01
C TYR A 114 -3.55 -7.66 3.60
N ILE A 115 -4.35 -7.99 2.59
CA ILE A 115 -3.82 -8.23 1.24
C ILE A 115 -3.35 -6.93 0.56
N VAL A 116 -4.19 -5.91 0.43
CA VAL A 116 -3.80 -4.65 -0.25
C VAL A 116 -2.60 -3.98 0.42
N GLN A 117 -2.59 -3.93 1.76
CA GLN A 117 -1.46 -3.34 2.50
C GLN A 117 -0.18 -4.17 2.38
N HIS A 118 -0.28 -5.50 2.42
CA HIS A 118 0.87 -6.37 2.20
C HIS A 118 1.48 -6.13 0.81
N ILE A 119 0.65 -6.12 -0.24
CA ILE A 119 1.09 -5.85 -1.62
C ILE A 119 1.78 -4.49 -1.74
N LEU A 120 1.14 -3.43 -1.25
CA LEU A 120 1.63 -2.05 -1.41
C LEU A 120 2.89 -1.76 -0.59
N ILE A 121 3.16 -2.55 0.45
CA ILE A 121 4.26 -2.30 1.37
C ILE A 121 5.31 -3.42 1.29
N GLU A 122 4.93 -4.65 1.65
CA GLU A 122 5.86 -5.75 1.86
C GLU A 122 6.33 -6.38 0.54
N ASP A 123 5.44 -6.73 -0.37
CA ASP A 123 5.80 -7.32 -1.67
C ASP A 123 6.57 -6.29 -2.51
N LYS A 124 6.19 -5.01 -2.39
CA LYS A 124 6.91 -3.91 -3.02
C LYS A 124 8.34 -3.80 -2.45
N LYS A 125 8.56 -3.94 -1.13
CA LYS A 125 9.93 -4.02 -0.56
C LYS A 125 10.74 -5.17 -1.16
N VAL A 126 10.14 -6.35 -1.36
CA VAL A 126 10.81 -7.49 -2.02
C VAL A 126 11.18 -7.12 -3.45
N HIS A 127 10.25 -6.51 -4.18
CA HIS A 127 10.43 -6.14 -5.58
C HIS A 127 11.54 -5.09 -5.78
N HIS A 128 11.67 -4.13 -4.86
CA HIS A 128 12.73 -3.12 -4.89
C HIS A 128 14.02 -3.53 -4.16
N PHE A 129 14.11 -4.72 -3.57
CA PHE A 129 15.23 -5.09 -2.69
C PHE A 129 16.61 -4.96 -3.35
N ARG A 130 16.72 -5.31 -4.62
CA ARG A 130 17.97 -5.20 -5.41
C ARG A 130 18.03 -3.96 -6.29
N ARG A 131 17.00 -3.11 -6.24
CA ARG A 131 16.94 -1.92 -7.08
C ARG A 131 17.73 -0.79 -6.48
N ASN A 132 18.38 -0.05 -7.37
CA ASN A 132 18.91 1.26 -7.04
C ASN A 132 17.97 2.36 -7.54
N ARG A 133 18.37 3.59 -7.25
CA ARG A 133 17.61 4.79 -7.58
C ARG A 133 17.43 5.00 -9.09
N ASP A 134 18.47 4.74 -9.88
CA ASP A 134 18.43 4.96 -11.32
C ASP A 134 17.43 3.99 -11.98
N GLU A 135 17.36 2.75 -11.51
CA GLU A 135 16.36 1.78 -11.95
C GLU A 135 14.93 2.17 -11.53
N LEU A 136 14.76 2.77 -10.34
CA LEU A 136 13.45 3.30 -9.92
C LEU A 136 13.02 4.49 -10.78
N LYS A 137 13.95 5.35 -11.17
CA LYS A 137 13.68 6.56 -11.96
C LYS A 137 12.90 6.25 -13.23
N ASP A 138 13.22 5.15 -13.91
CA ASP A 138 12.61 4.78 -15.19
C ASP A 138 11.14 4.31 -15.08
N MET A 139 10.66 4.04 -13.86
CA MET A 139 9.33 3.51 -13.59
C MET A 139 8.49 4.36 -12.63
N PHE A 140 9.11 5.35 -11.98
CA PHE A 140 8.43 6.22 -11.03
C PHE A 140 7.76 7.39 -11.74
N GLU A 141 6.43 7.32 -11.85
CA GLU A 141 5.63 8.35 -12.50
C GLU A 141 4.28 8.53 -11.80
N TRP A 142 3.72 9.74 -11.91
CA TRP A 142 2.33 9.99 -11.55
C TRP A 142 1.40 9.27 -12.53
N LYS A 143 0.38 8.59 -12.00
CA LYS A 143 -0.63 7.90 -12.81
C LYS A 143 -2.01 8.42 -12.44
N ASP A 144 -2.86 8.64 -13.43
CA ASP A 144 -4.24 9.12 -13.22
C ASP A 144 -5.08 8.21 -12.31
N VAL A 145 -4.71 6.93 -12.19
CA VAL A 145 -5.34 5.99 -11.26
C VAL A 145 -5.15 6.34 -9.78
N TYR A 146 -4.22 7.25 -9.46
CA TYR A 146 -3.97 7.76 -8.10
C TYR A 146 -4.90 8.92 -7.72
N LYS A 147 -5.64 9.50 -8.69
CA LYS A 147 -6.52 10.64 -8.41
C LYS A 147 -7.63 10.29 -7.43
N ILE A 148 -7.82 11.15 -6.44
CA ILE A 148 -8.96 11.11 -5.52
C ILE A 148 -10.16 11.91 -6.06
N ASN A 149 -9.97 12.66 -7.17
CA ASN A 149 -10.96 13.53 -7.82
C ASN A 149 -11.27 14.78 -7.00
N HIS A 150 -10.25 15.36 -6.39
CA HIS A 150 -10.31 16.65 -5.73
C HIS A 150 -9.17 17.53 -6.27
N ASN A 151 -9.51 18.55 -7.06
CA ASN A 151 -8.55 19.28 -7.90
C ASN A 151 -7.31 19.79 -7.15
N LEU A 152 -7.49 20.38 -5.97
CA LEU A 152 -6.37 20.91 -5.18
C LEU A 152 -5.45 19.76 -4.73
N ILE A 153 -6.01 18.75 -4.09
CA ILE A 153 -5.26 17.62 -3.53
C ILE A 153 -4.58 16.80 -4.65
N ASP A 154 -5.27 16.55 -5.76
CA ASP A 154 -4.67 15.86 -6.91
C ASP A 154 -3.51 16.67 -7.51
N THR A 155 -3.59 18.01 -7.52
CA THR A 155 -2.49 18.89 -7.98
C THR A 155 -1.30 18.81 -7.02
N GLU A 156 -1.57 18.76 -5.71
CA GLU A 156 -0.52 18.62 -4.70
C GLU A 156 0.16 17.26 -4.73
N HIS A 157 -0.59 16.18 -4.96
CA HIS A 157 -0.01 14.85 -5.16
C HIS A 157 0.90 14.82 -6.38
N ILE A 158 0.50 15.42 -7.50
CA ILE A 158 1.37 15.56 -8.68
C ILE A 158 2.66 16.29 -8.31
N HIS A 159 2.57 17.39 -7.55
CA HIS A 159 3.75 18.14 -7.14
C HIS A 159 4.65 17.36 -6.17
N LEU A 160 4.08 16.58 -5.24
CA LEU A 160 4.84 15.66 -4.37
C LEU A 160 5.63 14.65 -5.20
N PHE A 161 5.01 14.08 -6.25
CA PHE A 161 5.70 13.19 -7.18
C PHE A 161 6.82 13.92 -7.94
N GLU A 162 6.60 15.16 -8.38
CA GLU A 162 7.64 15.96 -9.03
C GLU A 162 8.85 16.19 -8.11
N ILE A 163 8.62 16.56 -6.84
CA ILE A 163 9.71 16.75 -5.86
C ILE A 163 10.42 15.40 -5.61
N ALA A 164 9.67 14.33 -5.40
CA ALA A 164 10.23 13.01 -5.16
C ALA A 164 11.05 12.51 -6.37
N PHE A 165 10.59 12.78 -7.60
CA PHE A 165 11.31 12.43 -8.82
C PHE A 165 12.68 13.11 -8.90
N LYS A 166 12.81 14.38 -8.47
CA LYS A 166 14.11 15.06 -8.39
C LYS A 166 15.12 14.29 -7.54
N ALA A 167 14.66 13.64 -6.46
CA ALA A 167 15.53 12.86 -5.59
C ALA A 167 16.08 11.61 -6.28
N LEU A 168 15.43 11.16 -7.37
CA LEU A 168 15.85 10.05 -8.23
C LEU A 168 16.86 10.46 -9.31
N GLU A 169 17.03 11.76 -9.56
CA GLU A 169 17.91 12.26 -10.61
C GLU A 169 19.39 12.16 -10.23
N ASN A 170 20.21 11.88 -11.24
CA ASN A 170 21.66 11.95 -11.10
C ASN A 170 22.10 13.41 -10.99
N CYS A 171 22.99 13.69 -10.04
CA CYS A 171 23.54 15.02 -9.80
C CYS A 171 25.05 14.97 -9.98
N ASP A 172 25.62 16.02 -10.59
CA ASP A 172 27.07 16.21 -10.73
C ASP A 172 27.76 16.56 -9.38
N SER A 173 27.03 16.52 -8.26
CA SER A 173 27.59 16.78 -6.93
C SER A 173 28.59 15.69 -6.54
N GLN A 174 29.72 16.11 -5.94
CA GLN A 174 30.68 15.19 -5.33
C GLN A 174 30.10 14.40 -4.14
N ASP A 175 28.90 14.76 -3.66
CA ASP A 175 28.16 14.03 -2.64
C ASP A 175 26.66 13.98 -2.98
N ILE A 176 26.20 12.81 -3.45
CA ILE A 176 24.81 12.56 -3.82
C ILE A 176 23.87 12.58 -2.61
N LYS A 177 24.35 12.21 -1.41
CA LYS A 177 23.53 12.15 -0.19
C LYS A 177 23.16 13.55 0.28
N SER A 178 24.08 14.50 0.19
CA SER A 178 23.81 15.91 0.49
C SER A 178 22.80 16.52 -0.47
N HIS A 179 22.89 16.20 -1.77
CA HIS A 179 21.91 16.66 -2.76
C HIS A 179 20.51 16.10 -2.47
N VAL A 180 20.38 14.79 -2.34
CA VAL A 180 19.10 14.14 -2.04
C VAL A 180 18.54 14.60 -0.69
N ARG A 181 19.38 14.79 0.33
CA ARG A 181 18.94 15.33 1.62
C ARG A 181 18.17 16.65 1.47
N ASN A 182 18.65 17.56 0.63
CA ASN A 182 17.97 18.83 0.40
C ASN A 182 16.61 18.65 -0.28
N ILE A 183 16.50 17.70 -1.21
CA ILE A 183 15.24 17.38 -1.87
C ILE A 183 14.26 16.70 -0.90
N ILE A 184 14.74 15.83 0.00
CA ILE A 184 13.89 15.24 1.03
C ILE A 184 13.42 16.29 2.05
N ILE A 185 14.21 17.35 2.30
CA ILE A 185 13.75 18.51 3.08
C ILE A 185 12.67 19.29 2.32
N GLU A 186 12.85 19.54 1.02
CA GLU A 186 11.82 20.15 0.17
C GLU A 186 10.51 19.34 0.18
N LEU A 187 10.62 18.01 0.04
CA LEU A 187 9.50 17.08 0.10
C LEU A 187 8.81 17.15 1.48
N TYR A 188 9.59 17.09 2.56
CA TYR A 188 9.11 17.22 3.92
C TYR A 188 8.32 18.51 4.16
N ASP A 189 8.85 19.65 3.72
CA ASP A 189 8.21 20.95 3.91
C ASP A 189 6.90 21.03 3.12
N TYR A 190 6.89 20.53 1.87
CA TYR A 190 5.67 20.54 1.05
C TYR A 190 4.60 19.57 1.56
N MET A 191 4.99 18.40 2.07
CA MET A 191 4.05 17.44 2.66
C MET A 191 3.29 18.03 3.85
N LYS A 192 3.93 18.86 4.68
CA LYS A 192 3.23 19.52 5.79
C LYS A 192 2.15 20.47 5.32
N ILE A 193 2.40 21.20 4.22
CA ILE A 193 1.42 22.09 3.61
C ILE A 193 0.26 21.27 3.04
N HIS A 194 0.59 20.23 2.27
CA HIS A 194 -0.39 19.32 1.69
C HIS A 194 -1.29 18.67 2.76
N PHE A 195 -0.71 18.09 3.82
CA PHE A 195 -1.48 17.49 4.91
C PHE A 195 -2.37 18.50 5.63
N GLU A 196 -1.94 19.76 5.79
CA GLU A 196 -2.81 20.79 6.34
C GLU A 196 -4.03 21.03 5.45
N HIS A 197 -3.83 21.14 4.13
CA HIS A 197 -4.93 21.30 3.18
C HIS A 197 -5.87 20.09 3.15
N GLU A 198 -5.32 18.88 3.17
CA GLU A 198 -6.10 17.64 3.22
C GLU A 198 -6.88 17.50 4.53
N GLU A 199 -6.25 17.78 5.66
CA GLU A 199 -6.90 17.77 6.97
C GLU A 199 -8.04 18.79 7.06
N ASN A 200 -7.86 19.97 6.48
CA ASN A 200 -8.92 20.97 6.39
C ASN A 200 -10.06 20.47 5.51
N PHE A 201 -9.74 19.87 4.35
CA PHE A 201 -10.73 19.27 3.47
C PHE A 201 -11.50 18.12 4.15
N MET A 202 -10.81 17.23 4.86
CA MET A 202 -11.41 16.14 5.65
C MET A 202 -12.38 16.68 6.70
N LYS A 203 -12.03 17.76 7.40
CA LYS A 203 -12.94 18.43 8.35
C LYS A 203 -14.16 19.02 7.66
N GLU A 204 -13.98 19.68 6.52
CA GLU A 204 -15.07 20.30 5.75
C GLU A 204 -16.12 19.27 5.32
N ILE A 205 -15.69 18.09 4.89
CA ILE A 205 -16.60 17.02 4.47
C ILE A 205 -17.08 16.15 5.64
N GLY A 206 -16.60 16.37 6.87
CA GLY A 206 -16.91 15.55 8.04
C GLY A 206 -16.41 14.11 7.93
N TYR A 207 -15.20 13.90 7.39
CA TYR A 207 -14.59 12.59 7.22
C TYR A 207 -14.47 11.86 8.56
N ILE A 208 -15.04 10.65 8.63
CA ILE A 208 -15.24 9.93 9.90
C ILE A 208 -13.95 9.43 10.53
N ASP A 209 -12.95 9.06 9.71
CA ASP A 209 -11.67 8.50 10.16
C ASP A 209 -10.57 9.59 10.19
N PHE A 210 -10.96 10.86 10.45
CA PHE A 210 -10.05 12.01 10.45
C PHE A 210 -8.92 11.87 11.46
N ASP A 211 -9.22 11.46 12.69
CA ASP A 211 -8.21 11.39 13.75
C ASP A 211 -7.17 10.30 13.44
N GLU A 212 -7.62 9.13 12.95
CA GLU A 212 -6.72 8.07 12.51
C GLU A 212 -5.86 8.50 11.32
N HIS A 213 -6.45 9.18 10.33
CA HIS A 213 -5.72 9.66 9.16
C HIS A 213 -4.68 10.72 9.55
N LYS A 214 -5.02 11.65 10.44
CA LYS A 214 -4.07 12.64 10.96
C LYS A 214 -2.92 11.99 11.73
N MET A 215 -3.18 10.95 12.51
CA MET A 215 -2.10 10.19 13.18
C MET A 215 -1.13 9.56 12.17
N ILE A 216 -1.63 9.13 11.01
CA ILE A 216 -0.78 8.69 9.91
C ILE A 216 0.13 9.85 9.49
N HIS A 217 -0.41 11.02 9.13
CA HIS A 217 0.40 12.22 8.79
C HIS A 217 1.47 12.57 9.84
N GLU A 218 1.14 12.49 11.12
CA GLU A 218 2.10 12.79 12.19
C GLU A 218 3.25 11.78 12.23
N ASN A 219 2.95 10.48 12.15
CA ASN A 219 3.96 9.42 12.11
C ASN A 219 4.84 9.54 10.86
N ILE A 220 4.21 9.89 9.75
CA ILE A 220 4.81 10.16 8.47
C ILE A 220 5.92 11.24 8.58
N ILE A 221 5.60 12.37 9.21
CA ILE A 221 6.52 13.50 9.42
C ILE A 221 7.65 13.14 10.37
N ILE A 222 7.39 12.28 11.37
CA ILE A 222 8.43 11.76 12.28
C ILE A 222 9.44 10.90 11.51
N GLN A 223 8.96 9.96 10.70
CA GLN A 223 9.81 9.03 9.95
C GLN A 223 10.72 9.75 8.96
N ILE A 224 10.18 10.69 8.18
CA ILE A 224 10.99 11.49 7.23
C ILE A 224 12.06 12.31 7.96
N ASN A 225 11.71 12.93 9.09
CA ASN A 225 12.68 13.66 9.90
C ASN A 225 13.82 12.75 10.40
N ASP A 226 13.51 11.54 10.83
CA ASP A 226 14.51 10.58 11.28
C ASP A 226 15.38 10.08 10.13
N PHE A 227 14.81 9.90 8.95
CA PHE A 227 15.58 9.63 7.75
C PHE A 227 16.54 10.77 7.43
N ILE A 228 16.07 12.02 7.39
CA ILE A 228 16.91 13.21 7.18
C ILE A 228 18.09 13.23 8.15
N LYS A 229 17.89 12.94 9.44
CA LYS A 229 18.98 12.89 10.44
C LYS A 229 20.01 11.80 10.15
N GLN A 230 19.59 10.67 9.58
CA GLN A 230 20.43 9.49 9.36
C GLN A 230 21.13 9.46 7.99
N ILE A 231 20.66 10.20 6.98
CA ILE A 231 21.18 10.12 5.60
C ILE A 231 22.71 10.13 5.51
N SER A 232 23.39 11.00 6.26
CA SER A 232 24.85 11.15 6.22
C SER A 232 25.61 9.96 6.82
N THR A 233 24.98 9.16 7.69
CA THR A 233 25.64 8.04 8.39
C THR A 233 25.38 6.69 7.74
N LEU A 234 24.37 6.59 6.89
CA LEU A 234 24.03 5.35 6.19
C LEU A 234 25.13 4.97 5.19
N SER A 235 25.31 3.67 4.93
CA SER A 235 26.02 3.23 3.71
C SER A 235 25.27 3.68 2.45
N LEU A 236 25.90 3.59 1.28
CA LEU A 236 25.22 3.95 0.02
C LEU A 236 24.01 3.04 -0.25
N GLU A 237 24.19 1.73 -0.05
CA GLU A 237 23.13 0.72 -0.24
C GLU A 237 21.93 0.95 0.71
N GLU A 238 22.18 1.18 2.00
CA GLU A 238 21.10 1.47 2.95
C GLU A 238 20.38 2.79 2.65
N PHE A 239 21.13 3.79 2.16
CA PHE A 239 20.58 5.07 1.75
C PHE A 239 19.66 4.90 0.53
N GLU A 240 20.08 4.19 -0.52
CA GLU A 240 19.26 3.94 -1.71
C GLU A 240 18.00 3.14 -1.36
N ARG A 241 18.14 2.07 -0.57
CA ARG A 241 17.00 1.26 -0.13
C ARG A 241 15.98 2.09 0.66
N LYS A 242 16.43 2.92 1.60
CA LYS A 242 15.54 3.80 2.37
C LYS A 242 14.90 4.86 1.48
N LEU A 243 15.64 5.46 0.56
CA LEU A 243 15.11 6.45 -0.36
C LEU A 243 13.94 5.90 -1.19
N ILE A 244 14.13 4.71 -1.77
CA ILE A 244 13.08 3.99 -2.52
C ILE A 244 11.88 3.68 -1.63
N GLU A 245 12.12 3.24 -0.39
CA GLU A 245 11.06 2.95 0.59
C GLU A 245 10.20 4.20 0.91
N TYR A 246 10.79 5.38 1.06
CA TYR A 246 10.02 6.61 1.28
C TYR A 246 9.25 7.06 0.03
N ILE A 247 9.89 7.03 -1.14
CA ILE A 247 9.34 7.61 -2.37
C ILE A 247 8.29 6.73 -3.01
N ASP A 248 8.57 5.44 -3.19
CA ASP A 248 7.72 4.59 -4.02
C ASP A 248 6.86 3.63 -3.19
N ILE A 249 7.27 3.29 -1.98
CA ILE A 249 6.42 2.46 -1.10
C ILE A 249 5.50 3.37 -0.30
N TRP A 250 6.09 4.23 0.52
CA TRP A 250 5.34 4.93 1.54
C TRP A 250 4.44 6.02 0.96
N LEU A 251 4.94 6.87 0.05
CA LEU A 251 4.18 8.02 -0.49
C LEU A 251 3.05 7.50 -1.37
N VAL A 252 3.37 6.53 -2.22
CA VAL A 252 2.38 5.87 -3.09
C VAL A 252 1.35 5.12 -2.25
N ASN A 253 1.75 4.38 -1.20
CA ASN A 253 0.80 3.68 -0.34
C ASN A 253 -0.16 4.67 0.34
N HIS A 254 0.34 5.78 0.88
CA HIS A 254 -0.51 6.81 1.49
C HIS A 254 -1.57 7.31 0.49
N ILE A 255 -1.16 7.73 -0.70
CA ILE A 255 -2.09 8.24 -1.72
C ILE A 255 -3.07 7.17 -2.22
N VAL A 256 -2.56 5.98 -2.54
CA VAL A 256 -3.34 4.90 -3.17
C VAL A 256 -4.28 4.21 -2.18
N TYR A 257 -3.91 4.15 -0.90
CA TYR A 257 -4.65 3.45 0.12
C TYR A 257 -5.36 4.36 1.12
N GLU A 258 -4.67 5.34 1.71
CA GLU A 258 -5.24 6.21 2.75
C GLU A 258 -6.11 7.30 2.14
N ASP A 259 -5.58 8.13 1.26
CA ASP A 259 -6.30 9.31 0.71
C ASP A 259 -7.47 8.86 -0.17
N ARG A 260 -7.33 7.70 -0.82
CA ARG A 260 -8.41 7.07 -1.58
C ARG A 260 -9.63 6.72 -0.72
N LYS A 261 -9.48 6.53 0.59
CA LYS A 261 -10.62 6.33 1.52
C LYS A 261 -11.48 7.60 1.61
N ILE A 262 -10.88 8.79 1.49
CA ILE A 262 -11.57 10.07 1.44
C ILE A 262 -12.46 10.13 0.19
N ALA A 263 -11.91 9.78 -0.98
CA ALA A 263 -12.70 9.70 -2.22
C ALA A 263 -13.89 8.73 -2.10
N CYS A 264 -13.65 7.57 -1.48
CA CYS A 264 -14.70 6.58 -1.22
C CYS A 264 -15.79 7.12 -0.28
N PHE A 265 -15.42 7.88 0.75
CA PHE A 265 -16.35 8.52 1.67
C PHE A 265 -17.22 9.57 0.96
N MET A 266 -16.63 10.43 0.13
CA MET A 266 -17.37 11.43 -0.64
C MET A 266 -18.41 10.80 -1.57
N LYS A 267 -18.02 9.76 -2.33
CA LYS A 267 -18.93 9.04 -3.24
C LYS A 267 -20.12 8.41 -2.50
N LYS A 268 -19.94 8.04 -1.22
CA LYS A 268 -20.99 7.45 -0.38
C LYS A 268 -21.97 8.50 0.15
N ASN A 269 -21.52 9.73 0.43
CA ASN A 269 -22.34 10.80 0.99
C ASN A 269 -23.02 11.70 -0.06
N GLN A 270 -22.69 11.52 -1.35
CA GLN A 270 -23.36 12.19 -2.46
C GLN A 270 -24.63 11.45 -2.96
N LYS A 271 -25.04 10.36 -2.30
CA LYS A 271 -26.25 9.56 -2.62
C LYS A 271 -27.25 9.60 -1.47
#